data_AF-A0A5P9CYJ2-F1
#
_entry.id   AF-A0A5P9CYJ2-F1
#
_cell.length_a   1.000
_cell.length_b   1.000
_cell.length_c   1.000
_cell.angle_alpha   90.00
_cell.angle_beta   90.00
_cell.angle_gamma   90.00
#
_symmetry.space_group_name_H-M   'P 1'
#
loop_
_entity.id
_entity.type
_entity.pdbx_description
1 polymer ?
#
loop_
_entity_poly.entity_id
_entity_poly.type
_entity_poly.pdbx_seq_one_letter_code
_entity_poly.pdbx_strand_id
1 'polypeptide(L)'
;MTLMRVTDSFFAFPELIAAVTIAGVLGPSTTNMVLALILVGWMKFTRLVRSLSVDLAHRDFVVQARLNGLPSYRILWRHILPNIGPSLLVLWTNAWSRTILSISGLSFLGFGVQPPNAEWGAMLLDGKAYMQTAPFLMIFPGLAILVAVLSINLTGDRLRDLLGSNGVAAD
;
A
#
# COMPACT_ATOMS: atom_id res chain seq x y z
N MET A 1 -21.94 10.97 1.35
CA MET A 1 -21.10 11.69 2.35
C MET A 1 -20.85 10.85 3.61
N THR A 2 -21.85 10.14 4.13
CA THR A 2 -21.73 9.25 5.31
C THR A 2 -20.67 8.16 5.18
N LEU A 3 -20.55 7.51 4.01
CA LEU A 3 -19.52 6.48 3.79
C LEU A 3 -18.09 7.02 3.95
N MET A 4 -17.80 8.22 3.41
CA MET A 4 -16.48 8.85 3.56
C MET A 4 -16.18 9.29 4.99
N ARG A 5 -17.20 9.70 5.75
CA ARG A 5 -17.03 10.06 7.16
C ARG A 5 -16.65 8.86 8.02
N VAL A 6 -17.25 7.70 7.77
CA VAL A 6 -16.84 6.44 8.43
C VAL A 6 -15.39 6.11 8.05
N THR A 7 -15.03 6.24 6.77
CA THR A 7 -13.64 6.03 6.32
C THR A 7 -12.67 7.01 7.02
N ASP A 8 -13.01 8.30 7.11
CA ASP A 8 -12.18 9.33 7.74
C ASP A 8 -12.01 9.13 9.26
N SER A 9 -13.04 8.61 9.95
CA SER A 9 -12.92 8.24 11.38
C SER A 9 -11.94 7.08 11.60
N PHE A 10 -11.87 6.11 10.68
CA PHE A 10 -10.86 5.04 10.73
C PHE A 10 -9.46 5.52 10.36
N PHE A 11 -9.33 6.59 9.55
CA PHE A 11 -8.05 7.22 9.24
C PHE A 11 -7.37 7.89 10.44
N ALA A 12 -8.13 8.25 11.48
CA ALA A 12 -7.57 8.73 12.74
C ALA A 12 -6.87 7.60 13.54
N PHE A 13 -7.16 6.33 13.21
CA PHE A 13 -6.57 5.17 13.87
C PHE A 13 -5.25 4.80 13.19
N PRO A 14 -4.12 4.66 13.93
CA PRO A 14 -2.86 4.26 13.33
C PRO A 14 -2.98 2.90 12.63
N GLU A 15 -2.62 2.84 11.35
CA GLU A 15 -2.79 1.67 10.48
C GLU A 15 -2.22 0.39 11.10
N LEU A 16 -1.02 0.48 11.68
CA LEU A 16 -0.35 -0.65 12.31
C LEU A 16 -1.10 -1.12 13.56
N ILE A 17 -1.68 -0.20 14.35
CA ILE A 17 -2.47 -0.58 15.53
C ILE A 17 -3.74 -1.31 15.11
N ALA A 18 -4.45 -0.80 14.10
CA ALA A 18 -5.62 -1.48 13.55
C ALA A 18 -5.28 -2.88 13.04
N ALA A 19 -4.18 -3.01 12.30
CA ALA A 19 -3.72 -4.28 11.77
C ALA A 19 -3.33 -5.28 12.88
N VAL A 20 -2.61 -4.83 13.91
CA VAL A 20 -2.24 -5.66 15.08
C VAL A 20 -3.49 -6.13 15.83
N THR A 21 -4.46 -5.24 16.07
CA THR A 21 -5.70 -5.61 16.76
C THR A 21 -6.48 -6.66 15.98
N ILE A 22 -6.64 -6.48 14.66
CA ILE A 22 -7.35 -7.45 13.81
C ILE A 22 -6.59 -8.78 13.77
N ALA A 23 -5.28 -8.75 13.53
CA ALA A 23 -4.45 -9.95 13.49
C ALA A 23 -4.43 -10.69 14.84
N GLY A 24 -4.44 -9.97 15.96
CA GLY A 24 -4.49 -10.54 17.30
C GLY A 24 -5.81 -11.24 17.62
N VAL A 25 -6.93 -10.71 17.13
CA VAL A 25 -8.25 -11.38 17.25
C VAL A 25 -8.33 -12.63 16.36
N LEU A 26 -7.77 -12.57 15.14
CA LEU A 26 -7.78 -13.69 14.20
C LEU A 26 -6.78 -14.79 14.56
N GLY A 27 -5.74 -14.46 15.32
CA GLY A 27 -4.65 -15.35 15.69
C GLY A 27 -3.50 -15.39 14.66
N PRO A 28 -2.34 -15.95 15.06
CA PRO A 28 -1.11 -15.95 14.27
C PRO A 28 -1.24 -16.80 12.99
N SER A 29 -1.18 -16.16 11.83
CA SER A 29 -1.22 -16.82 10.53
C SER A 29 -0.85 -15.82 9.43
N THR A 30 -0.09 -16.27 8.43
CA THR A 30 0.22 -15.46 7.24
C THR A 30 -1.06 -14.95 6.58
N THR A 31 -2.10 -15.79 6.48
CA THR A 31 -3.38 -15.42 5.87
C THR A 31 -4.09 -14.34 6.68
N ASN A 32 -4.14 -14.50 8.00
CA ASN A 32 -4.81 -13.53 8.89
C ASN A 32 -4.10 -12.18 8.88
N MET A 33 -2.76 -12.18 8.89
CA MET A 33 -1.95 -10.99 8.75
C MET A 33 -2.25 -10.27 7.42
N VAL A 34 -2.25 -11.00 6.30
CA VAL A 34 -2.55 -10.42 4.98
C VAL A 34 -3.97 -9.86 4.93
N LEU A 35 -4.96 -10.58 5.47
CA LEU A 35 -6.34 -10.10 5.54
C LEU A 35 -6.45 -8.82 6.39
N ALA A 36 -5.79 -8.76 7.53
CA ALA A 36 -5.76 -7.56 8.38
C ALA A 36 -5.18 -6.35 7.63
N LEU A 37 -4.07 -6.54 6.92
CA LEU A 37 -3.45 -5.47 6.12
C LEU A 37 -4.32 -5.01 4.95
N ILE A 38 -4.96 -5.94 4.24
CA ILE A 38 -5.89 -5.60 3.15
C ILE A 38 -7.08 -4.79 3.67
N LEU A 39 -7.68 -5.23 4.79
CA LEU A 39 -8.85 -4.58 5.40
C LEU A 39 -8.57 -3.16 5.89
N VAL A 40 -7.33 -2.85 6.27
CA VAL A 40 -6.94 -1.50 6.67
C VAL A 40 -6.46 -0.67 5.46
N GLY A 41 -5.71 -1.27 4.53
CA GLY A 41 -5.05 -0.57 3.44
C GLY A 41 -5.97 -0.13 2.29
N TRP A 42 -7.05 -0.88 2.00
CA TRP A 42 -7.90 -0.63 0.82
C TRP A 42 -8.57 0.76 0.80
N MET A 43 -8.78 1.37 1.98
CA MET A 43 -9.42 2.68 2.12
C MET A 43 -8.59 3.79 1.48
N LYS A 44 -7.26 3.78 1.65
CA LYS A 44 -6.33 4.74 1.04
C LYS A 44 -6.39 4.68 -0.48
N PHE A 45 -6.37 3.46 -1.01
CA PHE A 45 -6.41 3.22 -2.44
C PHE A 45 -7.73 3.72 -3.05
N THR A 46 -8.86 3.32 -2.45
CA THR A 46 -10.21 3.72 -2.90
C THR A 46 -10.39 5.24 -2.88
N ARG A 47 -9.90 5.91 -1.84
CA ARG A 47 -9.99 7.37 -1.72
C ARG A 47 -9.23 8.09 -2.83
N LEU A 48 -8.00 7.67 -3.13
CA LEU A 48 -7.21 8.29 -4.19
C LEU A 48 -7.85 8.05 -5.56
N VAL A 49 -8.19 6.79 -5.88
CA VAL A 49 -8.85 6.43 -7.14
C VAL A 49 -10.10 7.28 -7.35
N ARG A 50 -10.93 7.42 -6.31
CA ARG A 50 -12.14 8.24 -6.39
C ARG A 50 -11.82 9.71 -6.63
N SER A 51 -10.84 10.27 -5.91
CA SER A 51 -10.45 11.68 -6.06
C SER A 51 -10.05 11.98 -7.51
N LEU A 52 -9.17 11.14 -8.08
CA LEU A 52 -8.69 11.31 -9.45
C LEU A 52 -9.81 11.04 -10.47
N SER A 53 -10.62 10.02 -10.26
CA SER A 53 -11.71 9.68 -11.19
C SER A 53 -12.79 10.76 -11.24
N VAL A 54 -13.10 11.38 -10.10
CA VAL A 54 -14.06 12.49 -10.04
C VAL A 54 -13.50 13.72 -10.76
N ASP A 55 -12.22 14.03 -10.60
CA ASP A 55 -11.58 15.14 -11.33
C ASP A 55 -11.66 14.93 -12.86
N LEU A 56 -11.25 13.75 -13.34
CA LEU A 56 -11.31 13.42 -14.76
C LEU A 56 -12.74 13.38 -15.32
N ALA A 57 -13.72 12.98 -14.51
CA ALA A 57 -15.11 12.86 -14.94
C ALA A 57 -15.74 14.20 -15.37
N HIS A 58 -15.14 15.33 -14.98
CA HIS A 58 -15.59 16.68 -15.34
C HIS A 58 -14.78 17.31 -16.49
N ARG A 59 -13.81 16.61 -17.07
CA ARG A 59 -13.01 17.10 -18.21
C ARG A 59 -13.79 17.02 -19.52
N ASP A 60 -13.54 17.97 -20.43
CA ASP A 60 -14.27 18.13 -21.69
C ASP A 60 -14.30 16.86 -22.54
N PHE A 61 -13.18 16.12 -22.65
CA PHE A 61 -13.14 14.89 -23.43
C PHE A 61 -14.07 13.79 -22.88
N VAL A 62 -14.27 13.73 -21.56
CA VAL A 62 -15.23 12.80 -20.94
C VAL A 62 -16.66 13.26 -21.15
N VAL A 63 -16.92 14.56 -21.05
CA VAL A 63 -18.23 15.15 -21.33
C VAL A 63 -18.64 14.89 -22.78
N GLN A 64 -17.73 15.14 -23.74
CA GLN A 64 -17.93 14.84 -25.15
C GLN A 64 -18.18 13.35 -25.41
N ALA A 65 -17.41 12.45 -24.76
CA ALA A 65 -17.64 11.02 -24.87
C ALA A 65 -19.06 10.60 -24.39
N ARG A 66 -19.56 11.23 -23.31
CA ARG A 66 -20.94 11.02 -22.84
C ARG A 66 -21.98 11.55 -23.84
N LEU A 67 -21.76 12.73 -24.41
CA LEU A 67 -22.65 13.32 -25.43
C LEU A 67 -22.73 12.46 -26.69
N ASN A 68 -21.63 11.78 -27.04
CA ASN A 68 -21.57 10.81 -28.14
C ASN A 68 -22.22 9.45 -27.80
N GLY A 69 -22.86 9.30 -26.64
CA GLY A 69 -23.58 8.10 -26.26
C GLY A 69 -22.71 6.92 -25.82
N LEU A 70 -21.43 7.14 -25.47
CA LEU A 70 -20.61 6.05 -24.96
C LEU A 70 -21.11 5.58 -23.58
N PRO A 71 -21.24 4.26 -23.35
CA PRO A 71 -21.65 3.75 -22.05
C PRO A 71 -20.56 3.94 -20.99
N SER A 72 -20.96 4.12 -19.73
CA SER A 72 -20.07 4.45 -18.61
C SER A 72 -18.88 3.50 -18.44
N TYR A 73 -19.05 2.20 -18.69
CA TYR A 73 -17.93 1.23 -18.60
C TYR A 73 -16.86 1.48 -19.66
N ARG A 74 -17.23 1.86 -20.90
CA ARG A 74 -16.24 2.23 -21.93
C ARG A 74 -15.50 3.50 -21.55
N ILE A 75 -16.21 4.46 -20.98
CA ILE A 75 -15.60 5.70 -20.48
C ILE A 75 -14.60 5.40 -19.36
N LEU A 76 -14.97 4.52 -18.43
CA LEU A 76 -14.07 4.08 -17.37
C LEU A 76 -12.78 3.46 -17.93
N TRP A 77 -12.89 2.43 -18.77
CA TRP A 77 -11.73 1.68 -19.25
C TRP A 77 -10.88 2.41 -20.29
N ARG A 78 -11.48 3.28 -21.11
CA ARG A 78 -10.78 3.96 -22.22
C ARG A 78 -10.36 5.39 -21.93
N HIS A 79 -11.07 6.08 -21.02
CA HIS A 79 -10.82 7.49 -20.72
C HIS A 79 -10.34 7.71 -19.28
N ILE A 80 -10.93 7.07 -18.28
CA ILE A 80 -10.56 7.35 -16.88
C ILE A 80 -9.33 6.54 -16.47
N LEU A 81 -9.40 5.20 -16.56
CA LEU A 81 -8.38 4.30 -16.04
C LEU A 81 -6.98 4.54 -16.66
N PRO A 82 -6.83 4.74 -17.98
CA PRO A 82 -5.52 5.00 -18.57
C PRO A 82 -4.89 6.32 -18.10
N ASN A 83 -5.71 7.35 -17.84
CA ASN A 83 -5.24 8.66 -17.40
C ASN A 83 -4.84 8.67 -15.91
N ILE A 84 -5.50 7.89 -15.05
CA ILE A 84 -5.11 7.77 -13.63
C ILE A 84 -4.04 6.69 -13.41
N GLY A 85 -3.82 5.81 -14.38
CA GLY A 85 -2.89 4.68 -14.33
C GLY A 85 -1.48 5.04 -13.82
N PRO A 86 -0.83 6.09 -14.36
CA PRO A 86 0.46 6.55 -13.85
C PRO A 86 0.46 6.88 -12.36
N SER A 87 -0.55 7.64 -11.89
CA SER A 87 -0.70 7.98 -10.47
C SER A 87 -0.97 6.75 -9.61
N LEU A 88 -1.69 5.76 -10.13
CA LEU A 88 -1.89 4.48 -9.44
C LEU A 88 -0.58 3.72 -9.33
N LEU A 89 0.21 3.62 -10.40
CA LEU A 89 1.51 2.93 -10.36
C LEU A 89 2.43 3.53 -9.27
N VAL A 90 2.53 4.86 -9.21
CA VAL A 90 3.29 5.54 -8.16
C VAL A 90 2.75 5.21 -6.75
N LEU A 91 1.42 5.23 -6.58
CA LEU A 91 0.81 4.88 -5.30
C LEU A 91 1.13 3.43 -4.93
N TRP A 92 1.07 2.50 -5.88
CA TRP A 92 1.35 1.08 -5.69
C TRP A 92 2.79 0.86 -5.24
N THR A 93 3.78 1.47 -5.92
CA THR A 93 5.20 1.34 -5.53
C THR A 93 5.44 1.82 -4.09
N ASN A 94 4.87 2.97 -3.74
CA ASN A 94 4.96 3.53 -2.40
C ASN A 94 4.20 2.71 -1.35
N ALA A 95 3.08 2.09 -1.72
CA ALA A 95 2.33 1.22 -0.81
C ALA A 95 3.15 -0.02 -0.47
N TRP A 96 3.88 -0.56 -1.43
CA TRP A 96 4.62 -1.81 -1.27
C TRP A 96 5.73 -1.71 -0.22
N SER A 97 6.45 -0.59 -0.18
CA SER A 97 7.48 -0.34 0.84
C SER A 97 6.89 -0.31 2.25
N ARG A 98 5.73 0.33 2.41
CA ARG A 98 4.99 0.37 3.69
C ARG A 98 4.46 -1.01 4.08
N THR A 99 3.96 -1.79 3.12
CA THR A 99 3.46 -3.14 3.38
C THR A 99 4.55 -4.06 3.89
N ILE A 100 5.78 -3.99 3.35
CA ILE A 100 6.91 -4.77 3.87
C ILE A 100 7.18 -4.43 5.35
N LEU A 101 7.24 -3.14 5.69
CA LEU A 101 7.42 -2.72 7.08
C LEU A 101 6.28 -3.22 7.99
N SER A 102 5.04 -3.16 7.52
CA SER A 102 3.89 -3.65 8.29
C SER A 102 3.91 -5.16 8.47
N ILE A 103 4.26 -5.94 7.43
CA ILE A 103 4.41 -7.40 7.50
C ILE A 103 5.51 -7.77 8.49
N SER A 104 6.70 -7.16 8.36
CA SER A 104 7.82 -7.46 9.26
C SER A 104 7.53 -7.02 10.68
N GLY A 105 6.83 -5.90 10.88
CA GLY A 105 6.39 -5.45 12.20
C GLY A 105 5.37 -6.41 12.85
N LEU A 106 4.36 -6.86 12.11
CA LEU A 106 3.38 -7.84 12.58
C LEU A 106 4.02 -9.20 12.89
N SER A 107 4.95 -9.63 12.04
CA SER A 107 5.71 -10.87 12.24
C SER A 107 6.62 -10.78 13.46
N PHE A 108 7.29 -9.64 13.66
CA PHE A 108 8.06 -9.36 14.87
C PHE A 108 7.20 -9.37 16.14
N LEU A 109 5.93 -8.97 16.04
CA LEU A 109 4.96 -9.04 17.14
C LEU A 109 4.34 -10.44 17.32
N GLY A 110 4.73 -11.43 16.51
CA GLY A 110 4.28 -12.82 16.61
C GLY A 110 2.99 -13.13 15.84
N PHE A 111 2.44 -12.18 15.09
CA PHE A 111 1.19 -12.37 14.33
C PHE A 111 1.39 -12.77 12.86
N GLY A 112 2.64 -12.90 12.43
CA GLY A 112 2.99 -13.11 11.04
C GLY A 112 3.26 -14.56 10.66
N VAL A 113 4.23 -14.73 9.76
CA VAL A 113 4.60 -16.04 9.21
C VAL A 113 5.12 -16.95 10.32
N GLN A 114 4.62 -18.18 10.34
CA GLN A 114 5.00 -19.19 11.34
C GLN A 114 6.09 -20.12 10.77
N PRO A 115 6.97 -20.67 11.62
CA PRO A 115 7.90 -21.73 11.24
C PRO A 115 7.16 -22.89 10.51
N PRO A 116 7.77 -23.55 9.51
CA PRO A 116 9.18 -23.51 9.11
C PRO A 116 9.53 -22.44 8.06
N ASN A 117 8.58 -21.60 7.66
CA ASN A 117 8.80 -20.62 6.59
C ASN A 117 9.65 -19.45 7.10
N ALA A 118 10.72 -19.13 6.37
CA ALA A 118 11.59 -18.01 6.71
C ALA A 118 10.96 -16.67 6.33
N GLU A 119 10.89 -15.74 7.28
CA GLU A 119 10.44 -14.35 7.08
C GLU A 119 11.30 -13.41 7.96
N TRP A 120 11.70 -12.26 7.42
CA TRP A 120 12.69 -11.38 8.07
C TRP A 120 12.21 -10.77 9.40
N GLY A 121 10.94 -10.41 9.53
CA GLY A 121 10.35 -9.94 10.78
C GLY A 121 10.26 -11.02 11.87
N ALA A 122 9.91 -12.25 11.52
CA ALA A 122 9.93 -13.40 12.41
C ALA A 122 11.37 -13.73 12.85
N MET A 123 12.35 -13.64 11.94
CA MET A 123 13.76 -13.81 12.29
C MET A 123 14.26 -12.74 13.28
N LEU A 124 13.75 -11.50 13.19
CA LEU A 124 14.01 -10.47 14.20
C LEU A 124 13.46 -10.85 15.58
N LEU A 125 12.26 -11.48 15.62
CA LEU A 125 11.65 -11.95 16.86
C LEU A 125 12.49 -13.08 17.49
N ASP A 126 12.90 -14.06 16.70
CA ASP A 126 13.73 -15.18 17.15
C ASP A 126 15.10 -14.71 17.63
N GLY A 127 15.71 -13.77 16.89
CA GLY A 127 17.01 -13.18 17.23
C GLY A 127 17.00 -12.33 18.50
N LYS A 128 15.83 -11.85 18.96
CA LYS A 128 15.68 -11.00 20.15
C LYS A 128 16.28 -11.64 21.40
N ALA A 129 16.12 -12.95 21.58
CA ALA A 129 16.66 -13.68 22.72
C ALA A 129 18.20 -13.73 22.74
N TYR A 130 18.84 -13.53 21.59
CA TYR A 130 20.28 -13.66 21.38
C TYR A 130 20.98 -12.31 21.15
N MET A 131 20.33 -11.18 21.43
CA MET A 131 20.91 -9.85 21.17
C MET A 131 22.29 -9.64 21.80
N GLN A 132 22.54 -10.19 22.98
CA GLN A 132 23.81 -10.03 23.70
C GLN A 132 24.89 -11.02 23.23
N THR A 133 24.49 -12.20 22.76
CA THR A 133 25.39 -13.33 22.48
C THR A 133 25.65 -13.51 20.98
N ALA A 134 24.66 -13.25 20.14
CA ALA A 134 24.70 -13.37 18.69
C ALA A 134 23.87 -12.24 18.00
N PRO A 135 24.29 -10.97 18.14
CA PRO A 135 23.55 -9.81 17.60
C PRO A 135 23.35 -9.87 16.07
N PHE A 136 24.22 -10.57 15.35
CA PHE A 136 24.12 -10.75 13.91
C PHE A 136 22.81 -11.41 13.46
N LEU A 137 22.18 -12.22 14.32
CA LEU A 137 20.88 -12.84 14.06
C LEU A 137 19.76 -11.80 13.85
N MET A 138 19.88 -10.60 14.44
CA MET A 138 18.94 -9.50 14.20
C MET A 138 19.45 -8.50 13.16
N ILE A 139 20.77 -8.26 13.11
CA ILE A 139 21.34 -7.24 12.21
C ILE A 139 21.07 -7.61 10.74
N PHE A 140 21.27 -8.86 10.33
CA PHE A 140 21.11 -9.23 8.92
C PHE A 140 19.65 -9.15 8.43
N PRO A 141 18.64 -9.71 9.13
CA PRO A 141 17.24 -9.51 8.74
C PRO A 141 16.82 -8.04 8.75
N GLY A 142 17.29 -7.26 9.73
CA GLY A 142 17.01 -5.82 9.81
C GLY A 142 17.60 -5.05 8.61
N LEU A 143 18.84 -5.36 8.23
CA LEU A 143 19.47 -4.77 7.05
C LEU A 143 18.79 -5.20 5.75
N ALA A 144 18.34 -6.44 5.64
CA ALA A 144 17.60 -6.92 4.47
C ALA A 144 16.28 -6.13 4.28
N ILE A 145 15.51 -5.93 5.36
CA ILE A 145 14.31 -5.10 5.36
C ILE A 145 14.66 -3.66 4.97
N LEU A 146 15.68 -3.08 5.59
CA LEU A 146 16.11 -1.70 5.32
C LEU A 146 16.45 -1.51 3.84
N VAL A 147 17.31 -2.36 3.28
CA VAL A 147 17.76 -2.26 1.88
C VAL A 147 16.58 -2.46 0.93
N ALA A 148 15.69 -3.42 1.18
CA ALA A 148 14.52 -3.66 0.34
C ALA A 148 13.58 -2.44 0.34
N VAL A 149 13.25 -1.91 1.52
CA VAL A 149 12.36 -0.76 1.68
C VAL A 149 12.96 0.49 1.07
N LEU A 150 14.26 0.75 1.27
CA LEU A 150 14.94 1.90 0.65
C LEU A 150 14.96 1.78 -0.87
N SER A 151 15.29 0.61 -1.41
CA SER A 151 15.35 0.38 -2.85
C SER A 151 14.00 0.63 -3.52
N ILE A 152 12.91 0.14 -2.90
CA ILE A 152 11.55 0.35 -3.42
C ILE A 152 11.12 1.82 -3.31
N ASN A 153 11.38 2.49 -2.18
CA ASN A 153 11.03 3.90 -2.02
C ASN A 153 11.77 4.78 -3.04
N LEU A 154 13.09 4.63 -3.15
CA LEU A 154 13.89 5.40 -4.11
C LEU A 154 13.44 5.16 -5.55
N THR A 155 13.12 3.90 -5.90
CA THR A 155 12.57 3.57 -7.23
C THR A 155 11.21 4.21 -7.44
N GLY A 156 10.34 4.19 -6.43
CA GLY A 156 9.02 4.82 -6.47
C GLY A 156 9.07 6.34 -6.62
N ASP A 157 10.01 6.99 -5.95
CA ASP A 157 10.25 8.43 -6.07
C ASP A 157 10.73 8.78 -7.49
N ARG A 158 11.70 8.03 -8.03
CA ARG A 158 12.14 8.22 -9.42
C ARG A 158 11.02 7.97 -10.43
N LEU A 159 10.21 6.93 -10.23
CA LEU A 159 9.05 6.66 -11.07
C LEU A 159 8.05 7.81 -11.02
N ARG A 160 7.81 8.37 -9.83
CA ARG A 160 6.95 9.54 -9.64
C ARG A 160 7.47 10.75 -10.38
N ASP A 161 8.77 11.03 -10.29
CA ASP A 161 9.39 12.18 -10.96
C ASP A 161 9.25 12.07 -12.48
N LEU A 162 9.53 10.89 -13.05
CA LEU A 162 9.42 10.63 -14.49
C LEU A 162 7.98 10.74 -15.00
N LEU A 163 7.00 10.26 -14.23
CA LEU A 163 5.59 10.32 -14.61
C LEU A 163 4.98 11.70 -14.36
N GLY A 164 5.47 12.44 -13.36
CA GLY A 164 5.04 13.80 -13.06
C GLY A 164 5.60 14.85 -14.03
N SER A 165 6.82 14.66 -14.53
CA SER A 165 7.46 15.61 -15.47
C SER A 165 6.82 15.61 -16.86
N ASN A 166 6.17 14.51 -17.28
CA ASN A 166 5.56 14.38 -18.61
C ASN A 166 4.25 15.17 -18.78
N GLY A 167 3.76 15.85 -17.74
CA GLY A 167 2.58 16.72 -17.80
C GLY A 167 2.87 18.20 -18.08
N VAL A 168 4.15 18.61 -18.17
CA VAL A 168 4.55 20.03 -18.35
C VAL A 168 5.09 20.32 -19.77
N ALA A 169 5.38 19.30 -20.58
CA ALA A 169 6.01 19.45 -21.89
C ALA A 169 5.02 19.38 -23.08
N ALA A 170 3.72 19.61 -22.86
CA ALA A 170 2.69 19.50 -23.89
C ALA A 170 1.85 20.79 -24.06
N ASP A 171 2.44 21.95 -23.75
CA ASP A 171 1.92 23.29 -24.10
C ASP A 171 2.94 24.04 -24.98
#